data_AF-A0A347AI43-F1
#
_entry.id   AF-A0A347AI43-F1
#
_cell.length_a   1.000
_cell.length_b   1.000
_cell.length_c   1.000
_cell.angle_alpha   90.00
_cell.angle_beta   90.00
_cell.angle_gamma   90.00
#
_symmetry.space_group_name_H-M   'P 1'
#
loop_
_entity.id
_entity.type
_entity.pdbx_description
1 polymer ?
#
loop_
_entity_poly.entity_id
_entity_poly.type
_entity_poly.pdbx_seq_one_letter_code
_entity_poly.pdbx_strand_id
1 'polypeptide(L)'
;MKALLLRVGIDKGSDGILGPIFSDGSFEYIPISETDKNSCETHTYTNTKGQSGHYLSYYLSDKIQNKKIHFDPEFETYTYGDIKTKAKYLTKLRKDDLLVFYAGLKPYNHDNYPEALYIIGYFTVENIIDFKTLEKKDQELYSKIYSNNAHIKRSNLEEDLVIAVGDPARSRLMDRALLISNKKLDKRGRPYNVVSKYMERLLGIKGSIQRSIPPRIIKDEKIDNLKKLLKLNSRSNKF
;
A
#
# COMPACT_ATOMS: atom_id res chain seq x y z
N MET A 1 9.49 17.73 4.38
CA MET A 1 9.16 16.34 3.99
C MET A 1 8.60 15.62 5.21
N LYS A 2 7.53 14.84 5.01
CA LYS A 2 6.97 13.89 5.99
C LYS A 2 6.58 12.59 5.27
N ALA A 3 6.32 11.54 6.03
CA ALA A 3 5.86 10.28 5.48
C ALA A 3 4.54 9.85 6.13
N LEU A 4 3.56 9.49 5.32
CA LEU A 4 2.30 8.90 5.76
C LEU A 4 2.35 7.38 5.52
N LEU A 5 2.06 6.57 6.54
CA LEU A 5 2.04 5.12 6.41
C LEU A 5 0.60 4.59 6.33
N LEU A 6 0.30 3.83 5.29
CA LEU A 6 -1.00 3.20 5.06
C LEU A 6 -0.87 1.69 4.93
N ARG A 7 -1.79 0.97 5.62
CA ARG A 7 -1.94 -0.47 5.42
C ARG A 7 -2.71 -0.71 4.13
N VAL A 8 -2.18 -1.59 3.29
CA VAL A 8 -2.75 -1.95 1.99
C VAL A 8 -2.63 -3.45 1.74
N GLY A 9 -3.23 -3.90 0.65
CA GLY A 9 -3.20 -5.30 0.23
C GLY A 9 -4.18 -6.16 1.01
N ILE A 10 -4.34 -7.38 0.49
CA ILE A 10 -5.22 -8.40 1.02
C ILE A 10 -4.90 -8.67 2.50
N ASP A 11 -5.95 -8.77 3.31
CA ASP A 11 -5.78 -9.21 4.68
C ASP A 11 -6.89 -10.13 5.19
N LYS A 12 -6.70 -10.63 6.42
CA LYS A 12 -7.67 -11.50 7.11
C LYS A 12 -9.05 -10.86 7.27
N GLY A 13 -9.14 -9.52 7.26
CA GLY A 13 -10.39 -8.77 7.35
C GLY A 13 -11.03 -8.48 6.00
N SER A 14 -10.25 -8.30 4.92
CA SER A 14 -10.78 -8.04 3.58
C SER A 14 -11.21 -9.32 2.86
N ASP A 15 -10.34 -10.33 2.83
CA ASP A 15 -10.51 -11.53 2.00
C ASP A 15 -10.01 -12.82 2.71
N GLY A 16 -9.68 -12.73 4.00
CA GLY A 16 -9.40 -13.89 4.83
C GLY A 16 -7.98 -14.46 4.72
N ILE A 17 -7.08 -13.81 3.97
CA ILE A 17 -5.72 -14.31 3.71
C ILE A 17 -4.69 -13.17 3.69
N LEU A 18 -3.41 -13.50 3.87
CA LEU A 18 -2.28 -12.59 3.75
C LEU A 18 -1.44 -12.96 2.52
N GLY A 19 -0.78 -11.97 1.91
CA GLY A 19 0.20 -12.23 0.85
C GLY A 19 1.40 -13.05 1.33
N PRO A 20 2.04 -13.84 0.46
CA PRO A 20 3.25 -14.58 0.79
C PRO A 20 4.46 -13.65 0.92
N ILE A 21 5.33 -13.93 1.89
CA ILE A 21 6.75 -13.56 1.88
C ILE A 21 7.56 -14.84 1.68
N PHE A 22 8.61 -14.76 0.87
CA PHE A 22 9.48 -15.88 0.52
C PHE A 22 10.77 -15.87 1.35
N SER A 23 11.53 -16.96 1.29
CA SER A 23 12.69 -17.20 2.15
C SER A 23 13.84 -16.22 1.95
N ASP A 24 13.91 -15.53 0.81
CA ASP A 24 14.87 -14.48 0.46
C ASP A 24 14.39 -13.05 0.78
N GLY A 25 13.18 -12.93 1.30
CA GLY A 25 12.53 -11.66 1.67
C GLY A 25 11.78 -10.98 0.53
N SER A 26 11.80 -11.55 -0.68
CA SER A 26 10.85 -11.17 -1.72
C SER A 26 9.42 -11.57 -1.33
N PHE A 27 8.41 -11.01 -1.99
CA PHE A 27 7.02 -11.18 -1.59
C PHE A 27 6.07 -10.96 -2.75
N GLU A 28 4.81 -11.35 -2.56
CA GLU A 28 3.74 -10.92 -3.47
C GLU A 28 2.86 -9.85 -2.84
N TYR A 29 2.75 -8.71 -3.52
CA TYR A 29 1.69 -7.75 -3.24
C TYR A 29 0.42 -8.24 -3.91
N ILE A 30 -0.52 -8.72 -3.09
CA ILE A 30 -1.85 -9.10 -3.54
C ILE A 30 -2.79 -7.96 -3.12
N PRO A 31 -3.38 -7.20 -4.06
CA PRO A 31 -4.36 -6.16 -3.72
C PRO A 31 -5.64 -6.77 -3.15
N ILE A 32 -6.51 -5.95 -2.56
CA ILE A 32 -7.82 -6.41 -2.07
C ILE A 32 -8.77 -6.70 -3.24
N SER A 33 -9.86 -7.44 -3.00
CA SER A 33 -10.87 -7.62 -4.05
C SER A 33 -11.68 -6.33 -4.26
N GLU A 34 -12.01 -6.02 -5.51
CA GLU A 34 -12.96 -4.94 -5.81
C GLU A 34 -14.37 -5.34 -5.36
N THR A 35 -15.00 -4.40 -4.66
CA THR A 35 -16.34 -4.53 -4.09
C THR A 35 -17.42 -3.98 -5.00
N ASP A 36 -17.08 -3.03 -5.87
CA ASP A 36 -17.99 -2.52 -6.89
C ASP A 36 -18.10 -3.51 -8.06
N LYS A 37 -19.23 -4.21 -8.12
CA LYS A 37 -19.53 -5.19 -9.18
C LYS A 37 -19.58 -4.56 -10.57
N ASN A 38 -19.91 -3.27 -10.65
CA ASN A 38 -20.05 -2.52 -11.88
C ASN A 38 -18.75 -1.81 -12.29
N SER A 39 -17.66 -1.99 -11.53
CA SER A 39 -16.35 -1.48 -11.92
C SER A 39 -15.94 -2.00 -13.30
N CYS A 40 -15.35 -1.13 -14.12
CA CYS A 40 -14.80 -1.50 -15.43
C CYS A 40 -13.47 -2.25 -15.34
N GLU A 41 -12.98 -2.57 -14.15
CA GLU A 41 -11.80 -3.42 -13.97
C GLU A 41 -12.00 -4.79 -14.63
N THR A 42 -10.99 -5.22 -15.39
CA THR A 42 -10.95 -6.48 -16.13
C THR A 42 -9.97 -7.48 -15.51
N HIS A 43 -9.07 -7.01 -14.67
CA HIS A 43 -8.10 -7.85 -13.97
C HIS A 43 -8.74 -8.60 -12.81
N THR A 44 -8.48 -9.90 -12.78
CA THR A 44 -8.80 -10.84 -11.70
C THR A 44 -7.51 -11.45 -11.17
N TYR A 45 -7.56 -12.13 -10.02
CA TYR A 45 -6.38 -12.82 -9.53
C TYR A 45 -5.90 -13.94 -10.46
N THR A 46 -6.78 -14.52 -11.27
CA THR A 46 -6.46 -15.58 -12.23
C THR A 46 -5.79 -15.12 -13.52
N ASN A 47 -5.89 -13.82 -13.87
CA ASN A 47 -5.27 -13.28 -15.08
C ASN A 47 -4.16 -12.25 -14.80
N THR A 48 -3.92 -11.89 -13.55
CA THR A 48 -2.90 -10.93 -13.14
C THR A 48 -1.66 -11.64 -12.60
N LYS A 49 -0.49 -11.35 -13.16
CA LYS A 49 0.78 -11.89 -12.66
C LYS A 49 1.35 -11.01 -11.54
N GLY A 50 1.89 -11.66 -10.52
CA GLY A 50 2.65 -11.04 -9.44
C GLY A 50 4.14 -10.90 -9.75
N GLN A 51 4.90 -10.45 -8.76
CA GLN A 51 6.35 -10.21 -8.85
C GLN A 51 7.16 -11.50 -9.12
N SER A 52 6.67 -12.65 -8.66
CA SER A 52 7.28 -13.96 -8.93
C SER A 52 7.03 -14.46 -10.36
N GLY A 53 6.16 -13.79 -11.12
CA GLY A 53 5.70 -14.23 -12.44
C GLY A 53 4.53 -15.22 -12.42
N HIS A 54 4.14 -15.74 -11.25
CA HIS A 54 2.92 -16.52 -11.10
C HIS A 54 1.67 -15.62 -11.12
N TYR A 55 0.54 -16.17 -11.55
CA TYR A 55 -0.75 -15.50 -11.35
C TYR A 55 -1.03 -15.34 -9.85
N LEU A 56 -1.62 -14.22 -9.44
CA LEU A 56 -1.92 -13.96 -8.03
C LEU A 56 -2.80 -15.06 -7.41
N SER A 57 -3.67 -15.68 -8.20
CA SER A 57 -4.51 -16.82 -7.79
C SER A 57 -3.72 -18.00 -7.27
N TYR A 58 -2.46 -18.17 -7.68
CA TYR A 58 -1.58 -19.25 -7.22
C TYR A 58 -1.43 -19.29 -5.69
N TYR A 59 -1.53 -18.13 -5.03
CA TYR A 59 -1.40 -18.00 -3.58
C TYR A 59 -2.73 -17.91 -2.84
N LEU A 60 -3.85 -18.03 -3.55
CA LEU A 60 -5.20 -17.78 -3.04
C LEU A 60 -6.06 -19.04 -3.09
N SER A 61 -7.12 -19.04 -2.30
CA SER A 61 -8.12 -20.12 -2.37
C SER A 61 -9.07 -19.92 -3.55
N ASP A 62 -9.64 -21.02 -4.07
CA ASP A 62 -10.60 -21.01 -5.18
C ASP A 62 -11.81 -20.09 -4.95
N LYS A 63 -12.17 -19.86 -3.69
CA LYS A 63 -13.32 -19.03 -3.30
C LYS A 63 -13.17 -17.55 -3.68
N ILE A 64 -11.94 -17.06 -3.85
CA ILE A 64 -11.68 -15.63 -4.11
C ILE A 64 -10.94 -15.37 -5.41
N GLN A 65 -10.34 -16.40 -6.03
CA GLN A 65 -9.43 -16.22 -7.18
C GLN A 65 -10.07 -15.54 -8.40
N ASN A 66 -11.38 -15.72 -8.62
CA ASN A 66 -12.10 -15.14 -9.75
C ASN A 66 -12.60 -13.71 -9.52
N LYS A 67 -12.39 -13.14 -8.33
CA LYS A 67 -12.80 -11.76 -8.05
C LYS A 67 -11.93 -10.78 -8.84
N LYS A 68 -12.54 -9.64 -9.22
CA LYS A 68 -11.84 -8.47 -9.74
C LYS A 68 -10.91 -7.88 -8.67
N ILE A 69 -9.79 -7.33 -9.09
CA ILE A 69 -8.77 -6.75 -8.21
C ILE A 69 -9.04 -5.26 -8.01
N HIS A 70 -8.86 -4.75 -6.80
CA HIS A 70 -8.80 -3.32 -6.55
C HIS A 70 -7.34 -2.89 -6.40
N PHE A 71 -6.73 -2.42 -7.49
CA PHE A 71 -5.35 -1.94 -7.48
C PHE A 71 -5.25 -0.60 -6.75
N ASP A 72 -5.07 -0.67 -5.43
CA ASP A 72 -4.83 0.51 -4.61
C ASP A 72 -3.89 0.18 -3.43
N PRO A 73 -2.59 0.49 -3.53
CA PRO A 73 -1.95 1.31 -4.56
C PRO A 73 -1.81 0.58 -5.89
N GLU A 74 -1.89 1.34 -6.96
CA GLU A 74 -1.56 0.94 -8.32
C GLU A 74 -0.09 1.32 -8.59
N PHE A 75 0.78 0.34 -8.89
CA PHE A 75 2.23 0.52 -8.96
C PHE A 75 2.81 0.65 -10.38
N GLU A 76 2.00 0.56 -11.43
CA GLU A 76 2.40 0.81 -12.82
C GLU A 76 2.51 2.31 -13.10
N THR A 77 1.49 3.06 -12.68
CA THR A 77 1.37 4.52 -12.83
C THR A 77 1.49 5.27 -11.51
N TYR A 78 1.72 4.55 -10.40
CA TYR A 78 1.97 5.08 -9.06
C TYR A 78 0.84 5.98 -8.54
N THR A 79 -0.39 5.45 -8.52
CA THR A 79 -1.53 6.17 -7.95
C THR A 79 -2.10 5.46 -6.73
N TYR A 80 -2.53 6.24 -5.73
CA TYR A 80 -3.27 5.74 -4.58
C TYR A 80 -4.50 6.60 -4.36
N GLY A 81 -5.68 5.99 -4.33
CA GLY A 81 -6.95 6.67 -4.12
C GLY A 81 -7.49 6.43 -2.71
N ASP A 82 -8.23 7.40 -2.19
CA ASP A 82 -9.13 7.11 -1.07
C ASP A 82 -10.26 8.13 -1.01
N ILE A 83 -11.27 7.81 -0.19
CA ILE A 83 -12.42 8.67 0.10
C ILE A 83 -12.53 8.94 1.61
N LYS A 84 -13.43 9.82 2.02
CA LYS A 84 -13.82 10.05 3.42
C LYS A 84 -12.64 10.30 4.37
N THR A 85 -12.47 9.45 5.38
CA THR A 85 -11.56 9.69 6.50
C THR A 85 -10.09 9.63 6.09
N LYS A 86 -9.70 8.69 5.22
CA LYS A 86 -8.31 8.55 4.77
C LYS A 86 -7.95 9.62 3.75
N ALA A 87 -8.88 9.99 2.86
CA ALA A 87 -8.72 11.11 1.92
C ALA A 87 -8.28 12.40 2.62
N LYS A 88 -8.87 12.73 3.77
CA LYS A 88 -8.47 13.88 4.61
C LYS A 88 -7.01 13.87 5.10
N TYR A 89 -6.35 12.71 5.13
CA TYR A 89 -4.93 12.63 5.43
C TYR A 89 -4.07 12.74 4.17
N LEU A 90 -4.55 12.24 3.03
CA LEU A 90 -3.87 12.41 1.74
C LEU A 90 -3.75 13.88 1.36
N THR A 91 -4.80 14.69 1.57
CA THR A 91 -4.77 16.14 1.30
C THR A 91 -3.73 16.92 2.11
N LYS A 92 -3.14 16.31 3.15
CA LYS A 92 -2.07 16.91 3.95
C LYS A 92 -0.70 16.66 3.36
N LEU A 93 -0.55 15.73 2.43
CA LEU A 93 0.70 15.47 1.72
C LEU A 93 0.95 16.57 0.67
N ARG A 94 2.21 16.77 0.36
CA ARG A 94 2.68 17.72 -0.66
C ARG A 94 3.72 17.03 -1.52
N LYS A 95 4.08 17.68 -2.64
CA LYS A 95 5.22 17.26 -3.44
C LYS A 95 6.45 16.98 -2.57
N ASP A 96 7.16 15.91 -2.89
CA ASP A 96 8.32 15.35 -2.19
C ASP A 96 8.04 14.73 -0.80
N ASP A 97 6.80 14.74 -0.29
CA ASP A 97 6.46 13.87 0.85
C ASP A 97 6.43 12.39 0.43
N LEU A 98 6.47 11.48 1.39
CA LEU A 98 6.39 10.05 1.14
C LEU A 98 5.00 9.51 1.51
N LEU A 99 4.43 8.70 0.63
CA LEU A 99 3.31 7.82 0.95
C LEU A 99 3.85 6.39 1.00
N VAL A 100 3.91 5.81 2.20
CA VAL A 100 4.56 4.51 2.45
C VAL A 100 3.51 3.45 2.72
N PHE A 101 3.64 2.32 2.04
CA PHE A 101 2.68 1.23 2.08
C PHE A 101 3.24 0.06 2.85
N TYR A 102 2.43 -0.47 3.77
CA TYR A 102 2.74 -1.71 4.47
C TYR A 102 1.60 -2.71 4.34
N ALA A 103 1.94 -4.00 4.30
CA ALA A 103 0.99 -5.09 4.14
C ALA A 103 1.22 -6.16 5.19
N GLY A 104 0.19 -6.98 5.43
CA GLY A 104 0.35 -8.21 6.20
C GLY A 104 0.86 -9.31 5.29
N LEU A 105 2.00 -9.91 5.65
CA LEU A 105 2.60 -11.01 4.92
C LEU A 105 2.72 -12.24 5.82
N LYS A 106 2.60 -13.42 5.21
CA LYS A 106 2.80 -14.72 5.86
C LYS A 106 3.92 -15.50 5.15
N PRO A 107 4.74 -16.26 5.88
CA PRO A 107 5.78 -17.11 5.27
C PRO A 107 5.17 -18.12 4.31
N TYR A 108 5.84 -18.35 3.18
CA TYR A 108 5.42 -19.31 2.18
C TYR A 108 6.37 -20.51 2.14
N ASN A 109 5.99 -21.60 2.82
CA ASN A 109 6.75 -22.86 2.91
C ASN A 109 8.15 -22.71 3.54
N HIS A 110 8.32 -21.79 4.50
CA HIS A 110 9.54 -21.61 5.30
C HIS A 110 9.22 -20.91 6.64
N ASP A 111 10.23 -20.73 7.49
CA ASP A 111 10.14 -20.05 8.80
C ASP A 111 11.12 -18.86 8.97
N ASN A 112 11.96 -18.56 7.97
CA ASN A 112 12.91 -17.43 7.97
C ASN A 112 12.30 -16.06 8.35
N TYR A 113 11.03 -15.85 8.04
CA TYR A 113 10.30 -14.63 8.35
C TYR A 113 9.07 -14.97 9.18
N PRO A 114 8.58 -14.08 10.07
CA PRO A 114 7.32 -14.29 10.78
C PRO A 114 6.10 -13.81 9.98
N GLU A 115 4.90 -14.32 10.31
CA GLU A 115 3.66 -13.64 9.91
C GLU A 115 3.58 -12.27 10.62
N ALA A 116 3.68 -11.17 9.88
CA ALA A 116 3.79 -9.84 10.45
C ALA A 116 3.36 -8.76 9.44
N LEU A 117 3.54 -7.49 9.82
CA LEU A 117 3.40 -6.35 8.93
C LEU A 117 4.77 -5.90 8.42
N TYR A 118 4.83 -5.60 7.13
CA TYR A 118 6.04 -5.23 6.41
C TYR A 118 5.78 -4.02 5.52
N ILE A 119 6.75 -3.10 5.43
CA ILE A 119 6.75 -2.10 4.35
C ILE A 119 7.03 -2.84 3.04
N ILE A 120 6.19 -2.57 2.03
CA ILE A 120 6.24 -3.22 0.73
C ILE A 120 6.56 -2.26 -0.42
N GLY A 121 6.33 -0.96 -0.23
CA GLY A 121 6.45 0.00 -1.31
C GLY A 121 6.18 1.41 -0.83
N TYR A 122 6.41 2.37 -1.71
CA TYR A 122 6.15 3.77 -1.41
C TYR A 122 6.04 4.58 -2.70
N PHE A 123 5.36 5.71 -2.58
CA PHE A 123 5.40 6.80 -3.55
C PHE A 123 6.17 7.97 -2.97
N THR A 124 7.04 8.57 -3.77
CA THR A 124 7.43 9.96 -3.54
C THR A 124 6.36 10.81 -4.21
N VAL A 125 5.59 11.56 -3.41
CA VAL A 125 4.43 12.30 -3.89
C VAL A 125 4.89 13.34 -4.91
N GLU A 126 4.31 13.29 -6.10
CA GLU A 126 4.45 14.31 -7.13
C GLU A 126 3.28 15.31 -7.05
N ASN A 127 2.06 14.79 -6.90
CA ASN A 127 0.86 15.61 -6.81
C ASN A 127 -0.22 14.98 -5.92
N ILE A 128 -1.10 15.81 -5.37
CA ILE A 128 -2.34 15.40 -4.69
C ILE A 128 -3.52 16.06 -5.40
N ILE A 129 -4.47 15.25 -5.85
CA ILE A 129 -5.63 15.69 -6.62
C ILE A 129 -6.86 15.49 -5.75
N ASP A 130 -7.47 16.58 -5.30
CA ASP A 130 -8.71 16.56 -4.51
C ASP A 130 -9.90 16.88 -5.43
N PHE A 131 -10.64 15.84 -5.83
CA PHE A 131 -11.74 15.95 -6.80
C PHE A 131 -12.84 16.89 -6.33
N LYS A 132 -13.01 17.04 -5.01
CA LYS A 132 -13.98 17.96 -4.42
C LYS A 132 -13.69 19.43 -4.75
N THR A 133 -12.44 19.75 -5.03
CA THR A 133 -11.99 21.12 -5.33
C THR A 133 -11.92 21.44 -6.82
N LEU A 134 -12.09 20.42 -7.67
CA LEU A 134 -11.96 20.55 -9.12
C LEU A 134 -13.28 20.94 -9.77
N GLU A 135 -13.19 21.69 -10.87
CA GLU A 135 -14.30 21.83 -11.80
C GLU A 135 -14.56 20.51 -12.52
N LYS A 136 -15.80 20.30 -13.00
CA LYS A 136 -16.20 19.07 -13.69
C LYS A 136 -15.30 18.71 -14.87
N LYS A 137 -14.88 19.71 -15.66
CA LYS A 137 -13.96 19.51 -16.79
C LYS A 137 -12.60 18.93 -16.35
N ASP A 138 -12.11 19.34 -15.18
CA ASP A 138 -10.82 18.90 -14.64
C ASP A 138 -10.95 17.53 -13.99
N GLN A 139 -12.10 17.24 -13.35
CA GLN A 139 -12.43 15.88 -12.91
C GLN A 139 -12.44 14.89 -14.08
N GLU A 140 -13.07 15.25 -15.21
CA GLU A 140 -13.07 14.43 -16.43
C GLU A 140 -11.66 14.26 -17.02
N LEU A 141 -10.86 15.33 -17.04
CA LEU A 141 -9.48 15.30 -17.52
C LEU A 141 -8.62 14.35 -16.66
N TYR A 142 -8.64 14.52 -15.33
CA TYR A 142 -7.85 13.69 -14.43
C TYR A 142 -8.34 12.24 -14.37
N SER A 143 -9.64 11.99 -14.55
CA SER A 143 -10.16 10.62 -14.70
C SER A 143 -9.59 9.92 -15.93
N LYS A 144 -9.36 10.66 -17.03
CA LYS A 144 -8.70 10.11 -18.22
C LYS A 144 -7.21 9.88 -18.01
N ILE A 145 -6.52 10.82 -17.34
CA ILE A 145 -5.08 10.73 -17.07
C ILE A 145 -4.76 9.55 -16.12
N TYR A 146 -5.57 9.37 -15.06
CA TYR A 146 -5.36 8.35 -14.04
C TYR A 146 -6.38 7.21 -14.15
N SER A 147 -6.69 6.79 -15.38
CA SER A 147 -7.67 5.73 -15.67
C SER A 147 -7.32 4.37 -15.04
N ASN A 148 -6.05 4.17 -14.65
CA ASN A 148 -5.59 2.96 -13.97
C ASN A 148 -6.00 2.92 -12.49
N ASN A 149 -6.30 4.07 -11.87
CA ASN A 149 -6.65 4.13 -10.47
C ASN A 149 -7.99 3.42 -10.20
N ALA A 150 -8.02 2.57 -9.17
CA ALA A 150 -9.18 1.73 -8.90
C ALA A 150 -10.45 2.53 -8.59
N HIS A 151 -10.34 3.70 -7.97
CA HIS A 151 -11.51 4.56 -7.70
C HIS A 151 -12.08 5.21 -8.96
N ILE A 152 -11.24 5.47 -9.98
CA ILE A 152 -11.69 5.97 -11.29
C ILE A 152 -12.43 4.89 -12.08
N LYS A 153 -12.03 3.62 -11.89
CA LYS A 153 -12.68 2.47 -12.55
C LYS A 153 -14.03 2.08 -11.97
N ARG A 154 -14.49 2.70 -10.88
CA ARG A 154 -15.80 2.40 -10.28
C ARG A 154 -16.92 3.02 -11.10
N SER A 155 -18.13 2.46 -10.98
CA SER A 155 -19.28 2.91 -11.77
C SER A 155 -19.69 4.35 -11.45
N ASN A 156 -19.45 4.79 -10.22
CA ASN A 156 -19.72 6.15 -9.77
C ASN A 156 -18.42 6.78 -9.26
N LEU A 157 -18.06 7.92 -9.85
CA LEU A 157 -16.98 8.74 -9.34
C LEU A 157 -17.45 9.42 -8.05
N GLU A 158 -16.75 9.14 -6.95
CA GLU A 158 -17.06 9.71 -5.64
C GLU A 158 -16.56 11.16 -5.57
N GLU A 159 -17.42 12.10 -5.16
CA GLU A 159 -17.09 13.53 -5.11
C GLU A 159 -15.95 13.86 -4.14
N ASP A 160 -15.76 13.05 -3.09
CA ASP A 160 -14.73 13.24 -2.07
C ASP A 160 -13.45 12.41 -2.34
N LEU A 161 -13.28 11.94 -3.57
CA LEU A 161 -12.08 11.24 -4.02
C LEU A 161 -10.84 12.14 -3.93
N VAL A 162 -9.80 11.61 -3.30
CA VAL A 162 -8.47 12.19 -3.33
C VAL A 162 -7.50 11.16 -3.89
N ILE A 163 -6.75 11.55 -4.93
CA ILE A 163 -5.70 10.71 -5.52
C ILE A 163 -4.34 11.30 -5.15
N ALA A 164 -3.49 10.47 -4.55
CA ALA A 164 -2.07 10.73 -4.43
C ALA A 164 -1.34 10.14 -5.64
N VAL A 165 -0.61 10.99 -6.35
CA VAL A 165 0.18 10.63 -7.53
C VAL A 165 1.65 10.60 -7.14
N GLY A 166 2.31 9.47 -7.37
CA GLY A 166 3.74 9.29 -7.16
C GLY A 166 4.56 9.70 -8.37
N ASP A 167 5.77 10.20 -8.12
CA ASP A 167 6.80 10.40 -9.14
C ASP A 167 7.30 9.03 -9.63
N PRO A 168 7.13 8.68 -10.93
CA PRO A 168 7.52 7.36 -11.44
C PRO A 168 9.02 7.04 -11.32
N ALA A 169 9.89 8.04 -11.26
CA ALA A 169 11.33 7.84 -11.10
C ALA A 169 11.74 7.65 -9.63
N ARG A 170 10.86 8.03 -8.68
CA ARG A 170 11.14 8.02 -7.24
C ARG A 170 10.10 7.24 -6.43
N SER A 171 9.26 6.45 -7.09
CA SER A 171 8.25 5.59 -6.49
C SER A 171 8.54 4.14 -6.87
N ARG A 172 8.21 3.19 -6.00
CA ARG A 172 8.42 1.76 -6.29
C ARG A 172 7.57 0.84 -5.41
N LEU A 173 7.18 -0.30 -5.97
CA LEU A 173 7.03 -1.53 -5.20
C LEU A 173 8.44 -2.08 -4.93
N MET A 174 8.71 -2.51 -3.70
CA MET A 174 10.05 -2.97 -3.31
C MET A 174 10.23 -4.44 -3.70
N ASP A 175 11.44 -4.83 -4.12
CA ASP A 175 11.75 -6.24 -4.40
C ASP A 175 11.75 -7.11 -3.14
N ARG A 176 12.01 -6.49 -1.97
CA ARG A 176 12.06 -7.17 -0.67
C ARG A 176 11.28 -6.39 0.37
N ALA A 177 10.50 -7.12 1.17
CA ALA A 177 9.69 -6.56 2.23
C ALA A 177 10.55 -6.18 3.45
N LEU A 178 10.21 -5.08 4.13
CA LEU A 178 10.91 -4.62 5.32
C LEU A 178 10.04 -4.81 6.57
N LEU A 179 10.45 -5.69 7.48
CA LEU A 179 9.69 -6.01 8.70
C LEU A 179 9.55 -4.76 9.60
N ILE A 180 8.31 -4.36 9.91
CA ILE A 180 8.04 -3.19 10.75
C ILE A 180 7.41 -3.49 12.10
N SER A 181 6.87 -4.70 12.27
CA SER A 181 6.04 -5.03 13.44
C SER A 181 6.51 -6.29 14.17
N ASN A 182 6.18 -6.36 15.46
CA ASN A 182 6.22 -7.59 16.24
C ASN A 182 4.80 -7.96 16.69
N LYS A 183 4.60 -9.23 17.08
CA LYS A 183 3.37 -9.67 17.76
C LYS A 183 3.40 -9.23 19.22
N LYS A 184 2.23 -8.83 19.72
CA LYS A 184 1.95 -8.62 21.14
C LYS A 184 0.59 -9.23 21.47
N LEU A 185 0.38 -9.67 22.71
CA LEU A 185 -0.91 -10.15 23.17
C LEU A 185 -1.74 -9.00 23.73
N ASP A 186 -3.02 -8.95 23.40
CA ASP A 186 -3.97 -8.05 24.05
C ASP A 186 -4.36 -8.57 25.45
N LYS A 187 -5.23 -7.83 26.15
CA LYS A 187 -5.70 -8.22 27.51
C LYS A 187 -6.44 -9.56 27.54
N ARG A 188 -6.89 -10.06 26.38
CA ARG A 188 -7.62 -11.33 26.20
C ARG A 188 -6.74 -12.43 25.61
N GLY A 189 -5.41 -12.22 25.56
CA GLY A 189 -4.46 -13.19 25.02
C GLY A 189 -4.44 -13.28 23.49
N ARG A 190 -5.09 -12.35 22.77
CA ARG A 190 -5.14 -12.40 21.30
C ARG A 190 -3.91 -11.70 20.70
N PRO A 191 -3.23 -12.31 19.72
CA PRO A 191 -2.09 -11.68 19.08
C PRO A 191 -2.54 -10.51 18.17
N TYR A 192 -1.82 -9.40 18.25
CA TYR A 192 -1.95 -8.26 17.34
C TYR A 192 -0.58 -7.69 16.98
N ASN A 193 -0.50 -6.96 15.87
CA ASN A 193 0.75 -6.36 15.40
C ASN A 193 0.97 -4.97 16.02
N VAL A 194 2.14 -4.79 16.62
CA VAL A 194 2.66 -3.50 17.11
C VAL A 194 3.93 -3.13 16.37
N VAL A 195 4.24 -1.84 16.25
CA VAL A 195 5.55 -1.40 15.75
C VAL A 195 6.66 -2.05 16.61
N SER A 196 7.67 -2.62 15.97
CA SER A 196 8.78 -3.26 16.69
C SER A 196 9.59 -2.21 17.46
N LYS A 197 10.18 -2.56 18.61
CA LYS A 197 10.95 -1.61 19.43
C LYS A 197 12.10 -0.94 18.68
N TYR A 198 12.71 -1.66 17.75
CA TYR A 198 13.72 -1.11 16.86
C TYR A 198 13.13 -0.02 15.95
N MET A 199 12.00 -0.30 15.31
CA MET A 199 11.32 0.64 14.43
C MET A 199 10.71 1.83 15.19
N GLU A 200 10.26 1.64 16.43
CA GLU A 200 9.82 2.76 17.28
C GLU A 200 10.93 3.79 17.48
N ARG A 201 12.17 3.33 17.77
CA ARG A 201 13.32 4.24 17.93
C ARG A 201 13.73 4.93 16.63
N LEU A 202 13.73 4.18 15.52
CA LEU A 202 14.15 4.70 14.21
C LEU A 202 13.16 5.67 13.60
N LEU A 203 11.86 5.37 13.68
CA LEU A 203 10.81 6.07 12.94
C LEU A 203 9.95 6.98 13.83
N GLY A 204 10.05 6.87 15.16
CA GLY A 204 9.26 7.69 16.10
C GLY A 204 7.77 7.30 16.18
N ILE A 205 7.32 6.31 15.43
CA ILE A 205 5.95 5.77 15.48
C ILE A 205 5.87 4.63 16.50
N LYS A 206 4.75 4.47 17.21
CA LYS A 206 4.62 3.47 18.28
C LYS A 206 3.25 2.81 18.34
N GLY A 207 3.18 1.71 19.09
CA GLY A 207 1.93 1.02 19.44
C GLY A 207 1.36 0.16 18.30
N SER A 208 0.06 -0.13 18.37
CA SER A 208 -0.63 -0.96 17.37
C SER A 208 -0.53 -0.34 15.98
N ILE A 209 -0.26 -1.16 14.97
CA ILE A 209 -0.26 -0.76 13.56
C ILE A 209 -1.17 -1.69 12.72
N GLN A 210 -2.15 -2.32 13.39
CA GLN A 210 -3.12 -3.22 12.76
C GLN A 210 -4.07 -2.50 11.79
N ARG A 211 -4.36 -1.22 12.05
CA ARG A 211 -5.31 -0.41 11.28
C ARG A 211 -4.61 0.82 10.71
N SER A 212 -5.07 1.25 9.53
CA SER A 212 -4.56 2.44 8.84
C SER A 212 -5.08 3.76 9.43
N ILE A 213 -6.07 3.76 10.34
CA ILE A 213 -6.65 4.97 10.90
C ILE A 213 -6.45 5.05 12.44
N PRO A 214 -5.96 6.20 12.96
CA PRO A 214 -5.33 7.28 12.20
C PRO A 214 -4.02 6.78 11.56
N PRO A 215 -3.64 7.25 10.36
CA PRO A 215 -2.38 6.86 9.74
C PRO A 215 -1.19 7.23 10.62
N ARG A 216 -0.11 6.47 10.51
CA ARG A 216 1.14 6.84 11.19
C ARG A 216 1.84 7.88 10.34
N ILE A 217 2.33 8.95 10.98
CA ILE A 217 3.08 10.01 10.32
C ILE A 217 4.48 10.04 10.90
N ILE A 218 5.48 10.05 10.03
CA ILE A 218 6.89 10.23 10.38
C ILE A 218 7.28 11.64 9.94
N LYS A 219 8.06 12.35 10.77
CA LYS A 219 8.51 13.73 10.55
C LYS A 219 9.93 13.91 11.09
N ASP A 220 10.46 15.12 10.91
CA ASP A 220 11.70 15.59 11.52
C ASP A 220 12.88 14.66 11.19
N GLU A 221 13.84 14.48 12.11
CA GLU A 221 15.04 13.68 11.89
C GLU A 221 14.75 12.19 11.62
N LYS A 222 13.53 11.72 11.96
CA LYS A 222 13.10 10.34 11.70
C LYS A 222 12.84 10.07 10.22
N ILE A 223 12.61 11.11 9.42
CA ILE A 223 12.45 10.96 7.97
C ILE A 223 13.75 10.47 7.31
N ASP A 224 14.90 10.95 7.76
CA ASP A 224 16.17 10.52 7.18
C ASP A 224 16.46 9.05 7.47
N ASN A 225 16.04 8.55 8.63
CA ASN A 225 16.10 7.11 8.93
C ASN A 225 15.20 6.31 8.00
N LEU A 226 13.97 6.78 7.74
CA LEU A 226 13.08 6.13 6.79
C LEU A 226 13.69 6.11 5.38
N LYS A 227 14.24 7.23 4.90
CA LYS A 227 14.88 7.31 3.58
C LYS A 227 16.04 6.33 3.44
N LYS A 228 16.85 6.16 4.50
CA LYS A 228 17.93 5.15 4.55
C LYS A 228 17.37 3.73 4.44
N LEU A 229 16.31 3.40 5.19
CA LEU A 229 15.65 2.09 5.12
C LEU A 229 15.05 1.81 3.73
N LEU A 230 14.47 2.83 3.10
CA LEU A 230 13.89 2.75 1.76
C LEU A 230 14.92 2.85 0.62
N LYS A 231 16.21 3.00 0.96
CA LYS A 231 17.33 3.13 0.01
C LYS A 231 17.13 4.29 -1.00
N LEU A 232 16.52 5.38 -0.55
CA LEU A 232 16.22 6.55 -1.39
C LEU A 232 17.45 7.39 -1.76
N ASN A 233 18.56 7.25 -1.02
CA ASN A 233 19.78 8.04 -1.23
C ASN A 233 20.93 7.25 -1.87
N SER A 234 20.77 5.93 -2.09
CA SER A 234 21.72 5.16 -2.88
C SER A 234 21.40 5.37 -4.35
N ARG A 235 22.06 6.36 -4.96
CA ARG A 235 22.33 6.27 -6.40
C ARG A 235 23.05 4.94 -6.60
N SER A 236 22.35 3.98 -7.20
CA SER A 236 22.99 2.81 -7.77
C SER A 236 23.95 3.36 -8.82
N ASN A 237 25.24 3.43 -8.49
CA ASN A 237 26.27 3.43 -9.51
C ASN A 237 26.10 2.09 -10.23
N LYS A 238 25.33 2.11 -11.34
CA LYS A 238 25.43 1.08 -12.36
C LYS A 238 26.80 1.28 -12.99
N PHE A 239 27.72 0.37 -12.68
CA PHE A 239 28.82 0.05 -13.57
C PHE A 239 28.30 -0.91 -14.63
#